data_AF-A0A2W6N968-F1
#
_entry.id   AF-A0A2W6N968-F1
#
_cell.length_a   1.000
_cell.length_b   1.000
_cell.length_c   1.000
_cell.angle_alpha   90.00
_cell.angle_beta   90.00
_cell.angle_gamma   90.00
#
_symmetry.space_group_name_H-M   'P 1'
#
loop_
_entity.id
_entity.type
_entity.pdbx_description
1 polymer ?
#
loop_
_entity_poly.entity_id
_entity_poly.type
_entity_poly.pdbx_seq_one_letter_code
_entity_poly.pdbx_strand_id
1 'polypeptide(L)'
;MDIQSYLDQVFKKSFLSGRERSDLAEEMASHLHSSKEYHMNEGCTEEQATTKAIASFGDPISIRTKLTQETYGLSSKLILQFITICLILYLSSLFTGVALHYYDVHNRVIELFPVAFITLCALSSALLLTRKNIDRWCLLSVPILFGLGYLQAYLGLFKNMFGGLDSFTLFENLFFSGAYDFSGRSSFMLIGGLILAVQTLILFVISKNIYISLMPFAFSILYTVSHMLIFGSYYLFFGDHFSSSVTNGYNVFAAGNIQRLSDIGVKLGMCLVLFFTLSSLKKLIFKSKLQAG
;
A
#
# COMPACT_ATOMS: atom_id res chain seq x y z
N MET A 1 23.80 -31.49 4.49
CA MET A 1 23.15 -30.27 3.96
C MET A 1 24.22 -29.50 3.22
N ASP A 2 23.99 -29.15 1.96
CA ASP A 2 24.95 -28.36 1.17
C ASP A 2 24.74 -26.84 1.38
N ILE A 3 25.69 -26.04 0.90
CA ILE A 3 25.66 -24.57 1.03
C ILE A 3 24.42 -23.99 0.31
N GLN A 4 24.07 -24.53 -0.86
CA GLN A 4 22.95 -24.02 -1.65
C GLN A 4 21.61 -24.24 -0.93
N SER A 5 21.37 -25.43 -0.40
CA SER A 5 20.19 -25.76 0.40
C SER A 5 20.12 -24.92 1.67
N TYR A 6 21.26 -24.62 2.30
CA TYR A 6 21.32 -23.70 3.43
C TYR A 6 20.89 -22.28 3.04
N LEU A 7 21.44 -21.72 1.96
CA LEU A 7 21.07 -20.39 1.48
C LEU A 7 19.60 -20.33 1.05
N ASP A 8 19.09 -21.37 0.40
CA ASP A 8 17.66 -21.46 0.07
C ASP A 8 16.76 -21.44 1.31
N GLN A 9 17.21 -22.04 2.42
CA GLN A 9 16.50 -21.94 3.70
C GLN A 9 16.58 -20.53 4.31
N VAL A 10 17.73 -19.85 4.21
CA VAL A 10 17.88 -18.46 4.66
C VAL A 10 16.90 -17.56 3.90
N PHE A 11 16.84 -17.68 2.58
CA PHE A 11 16.01 -16.81 1.75
C PHE A 11 14.55 -17.25 1.65
N LYS A 12 14.19 -18.42 2.18
CA LYS A 12 12.81 -18.94 2.16
C LYS A 12 11.85 -17.95 2.81
N LYS A 13 10.81 -17.54 2.05
CA LYS A 13 9.82 -16.53 2.46
C LYS A 13 10.42 -15.15 2.80
N SER A 14 11.62 -14.84 2.30
CA SER A 14 12.10 -13.46 2.31
C SER A 14 11.30 -12.65 1.27
N PHE A 15 11.01 -11.38 1.58
CA PHE A 15 10.34 -10.46 0.64
C PHE A 15 11.34 -9.77 -0.31
N LEU A 16 12.58 -10.26 -0.35
CA LEU A 16 13.63 -9.75 -1.21
C LEU A 16 13.29 -10.03 -2.67
N SER A 17 13.62 -9.09 -3.54
CA SER A 17 13.54 -9.28 -4.98
C SER A 17 14.52 -10.36 -5.43
N GLY A 18 14.26 -10.97 -6.60
CA GLY A 18 15.14 -12.00 -7.14
C GLY A 18 16.59 -11.52 -7.32
N ARG A 19 16.78 -10.25 -7.69
CA ARG A 19 18.10 -9.63 -7.78
C ARG A 19 18.76 -9.46 -6.42
N GLU A 20 18.07 -8.85 -5.45
CA GLU A 20 18.59 -8.70 -4.08
C GLU A 20 18.98 -10.06 -3.49
N ARG A 21 18.13 -11.08 -3.70
CA ARG A 21 18.42 -12.45 -3.26
C ARG A 21 19.67 -13.01 -3.95
N SER A 22 19.83 -12.80 -5.24
CA SER A 22 21.01 -13.28 -5.99
C SER A 22 22.28 -12.62 -5.49
N ASP A 23 22.29 -11.29 -5.38
CA ASP A 23 23.45 -10.50 -4.95
C ASP A 23 23.87 -10.91 -3.52
N LEU A 24 22.91 -11.03 -2.60
CA LEU A 24 23.18 -11.48 -1.23
C LEU A 24 23.56 -12.96 -1.15
N ALA A 25 22.96 -13.83 -1.97
CA ALA A 25 23.32 -15.25 -1.99
C ALA A 25 24.76 -15.45 -2.47
N GLU A 26 25.21 -14.67 -3.45
CA GLU A 26 26.59 -14.69 -3.95
C GLU A 26 27.58 -14.25 -2.86
N GLU A 27 27.29 -13.14 -2.16
CA GLU A 27 28.11 -12.65 -1.04
C GLU A 27 28.19 -13.69 0.08
N MET A 28 27.05 -14.22 0.52
CA MET A 28 26.99 -15.23 1.58
C MET A 28 27.66 -16.54 1.17
N ALA A 29 27.51 -16.96 -0.09
CA ALA A 29 28.18 -18.14 -0.62
C ALA A 29 29.71 -17.97 -0.60
N SER A 30 30.22 -16.80 -1.00
CA SER A 30 31.66 -16.50 -0.95
C SER A 30 32.24 -16.66 0.46
N HIS A 31 31.55 -16.13 1.48
CA HIS A 31 31.95 -16.30 2.87
C HIS A 31 31.88 -17.75 3.35
N LEU A 32 30.83 -18.50 2.97
CA LEU A 32 30.69 -19.93 3.31
C LEU A 32 31.77 -20.78 2.64
N HIS A 33 32.11 -20.50 1.38
CA HIS A 33 33.19 -21.18 0.66
C HIS A 33 34.56 -20.88 1.27
N SER A 34 34.82 -19.61 1.62
CA SER A 34 36.06 -19.22 2.30
C SER A 34 36.20 -19.90 3.67
N SER A 35 35.11 -20.00 4.43
CA SER A 35 35.09 -20.71 5.72
C SER A 35 35.27 -22.22 5.56
N LYS A 36 34.69 -22.82 4.51
CA LYS A 36 34.90 -24.23 4.17
C LYS A 36 36.38 -24.49 3.85
N GLU A 37 37.00 -23.65 3.02
CA GLU A 37 38.42 -23.78 2.66
C GLU A 37 39.33 -23.66 3.87
N TYR A 38 39.05 -22.71 4.77
CA TYR A 38 39.76 -22.60 6.06
C TYR A 38 39.71 -23.92 6.86
N HIS A 39 38.54 -24.54 7.00
CA HIS A 39 38.42 -25.80 7.73
C HIS A 39 39.05 -26.99 7.01
N MET A 40 39.09 -26.98 5.67
CA MET A 40 39.83 -27.98 4.90
C MET A 40 41.34 -27.86 5.13
N ASN A 41 41.87 -26.63 5.18
CA ASN A 41 43.29 -26.37 5.49
C ASN A 41 43.67 -26.77 6.93
N GLU A 42 42.71 -26.76 7.85
CA GLU A 42 42.85 -27.29 9.22
C GLU A 42 42.76 -28.83 9.29
N GLY A 43 42.66 -29.51 8.15
CA GLY A 43 42.64 -30.98 8.06
C GLY A 43 41.26 -31.63 8.15
N CYS A 44 40.16 -30.87 8.07
CA CYS A 44 38.82 -31.46 8.00
C CYS A 44 38.54 -32.06 6.62
N THR A 45 37.74 -33.13 6.56
CA THR A 45 37.20 -33.60 5.28
C THR A 45 36.24 -32.57 4.68
N GLU A 46 35.99 -32.64 3.38
CA GLU A 46 35.12 -31.69 2.69
C GLU A 46 33.71 -31.59 3.31
N GLU A 47 33.13 -32.74 3.69
CA GLU A 47 31.81 -32.81 4.34
C GLU A 47 31.82 -32.19 5.74
N GLN A 48 32.86 -32.48 6.53
CA GLN A 48 33.05 -31.90 7.86
C GLN A 48 33.29 -30.39 7.80
N ALA A 49 34.11 -29.95 6.85
CA ALA A 49 34.40 -28.54 6.60
C ALA A 49 33.13 -27.77 6.20
N THR A 50 32.31 -28.36 5.32
CA THR A 50 31.02 -27.77 4.91
C THR A 50 30.07 -27.64 6.10
N THR A 51 29.97 -28.69 6.92
CA THR A 51 29.11 -28.69 8.12
C THR A 51 29.58 -27.67 9.14
N LYS A 52 30.89 -27.57 9.38
CA LYS A 52 31.48 -26.56 10.28
C LYS A 52 31.26 -25.14 9.77
N ALA A 53 31.48 -24.90 8.48
CA ALA A 53 31.26 -23.58 7.86
C ALA A 53 29.81 -23.12 8.02
N ILE A 54 28.84 -23.99 7.73
CA ILE A 54 27.41 -23.72 7.93
C ILE A 54 27.10 -23.45 9.41
N ALA A 55 27.63 -24.29 10.31
CA ALA A 55 27.39 -24.14 11.75
C ALA A 55 27.96 -22.82 12.28
N SER A 56 29.14 -22.38 11.81
CA SER A 56 29.73 -21.10 12.17
C SER A 56 28.96 -19.90 11.62
N PHE A 57 28.31 -20.07 10.47
CA PHE A 57 27.49 -19.02 9.86
C PHE A 57 26.18 -18.81 10.64
N GLY A 58 25.65 -19.88 11.24
CA GLY A 58 24.55 -19.83 12.20
C GLY A 58 23.22 -20.32 11.64
N ASP A 59 22.16 -20.18 12.44
CA ASP A 59 20.84 -20.69 12.09
C ASP A 59 20.17 -19.87 10.96
N PRO A 60 19.60 -20.51 9.91
CA PRO A 60 18.98 -19.81 8.80
C PRO A 60 17.85 -18.84 9.19
N ILE A 61 17.07 -19.17 10.23
CA ILE A 61 15.95 -18.33 10.67
C ILE A 61 16.46 -17.06 11.33
N SER A 62 17.51 -17.17 12.14
CA SER A 62 18.18 -16.03 12.76
C SER A 62 18.78 -15.09 11.71
N ILE A 63 19.53 -15.64 10.75
CA ILE A 63 20.13 -14.86 9.65
C ILE A 63 19.06 -14.17 8.81
N ARG A 64 18.00 -14.88 8.43
CA ARG A 64 16.86 -14.29 7.71
C ARG A 64 16.24 -13.12 8.47
N THR A 65 16.08 -13.26 9.79
CA THR A 65 15.46 -12.23 10.63
C THR A 65 16.32 -10.98 10.67
N LYS A 66 17.65 -11.13 10.84
CA LYS A 66 18.61 -10.01 10.79
C LYS A 66 18.59 -9.32 9.43
N LEU A 67 18.74 -10.08 8.36
CA LEU A 67 18.72 -9.57 6.98
C LEU A 67 17.43 -8.79 6.68
N THR A 68 16.30 -9.31 7.16
CA THR A 68 15.01 -8.65 7.01
C THR A 68 14.95 -7.36 7.85
N GLN A 69 15.38 -7.38 9.11
CA GLN A 69 15.40 -6.18 9.94
C GLN A 69 16.29 -5.09 9.36
N GLU A 70 17.45 -5.45 8.82
CA GLU A 70 18.36 -4.52 8.15
C GLU A 70 17.73 -3.95 6.87
N THR A 71 17.04 -4.78 6.09
CA THR A 71 16.42 -4.36 4.82
C THR A 71 15.16 -3.51 5.03
N TYR A 72 14.29 -3.90 5.97
CA TYR A 72 12.95 -3.34 6.15
C TYR A 72 12.80 -2.46 7.39
N GLY A 73 13.81 -2.39 8.27
CA GLY A 73 13.74 -1.72 9.57
C GLY A 73 12.88 -2.44 10.62
N LEU A 74 12.05 -3.39 10.19
CA LEU A 74 11.15 -4.18 11.02
C LEU A 74 11.20 -5.65 10.57
N SER A 75 10.85 -6.57 11.46
CA SER A 75 10.75 -7.98 11.06
C SER A 75 9.49 -8.19 10.19
N SER A 76 9.62 -8.93 9.10
CA SER A 76 8.49 -9.28 8.22
C SER A 76 7.37 -10.01 8.98
N LYS A 77 7.71 -10.77 10.03
CA LYS A 77 6.71 -11.43 10.88
C LYS A 77 5.82 -10.40 11.60
N LEU A 78 6.41 -9.35 12.15
CA LEU A 78 5.65 -8.27 12.81
C LEU A 78 4.80 -7.50 11.81
N ILE A 79 5.35 -7.19 10.63
CA ILE A 79 4.59 -6.52 9.56
C ILE A 79 3.36 -7.36 9.17
N LEU A 80 3.54 -8.66 8.90
CA LEU A 80 2.44 -9.57 8.54
C LEU A 80 1.40 -9.75 9.66
N GLN A 81 1.85 -9.82 10.92
CA GLN A 81 0.94 -9.86 12.07
C GLN A 81 0.10 -8.58 12.14
N PHE A 82 0.73 -7.42 11.96
CA PHE A 82 0.04 -6.14 12.00
C PHE A 82 -0.95 -5.98 10.84
N ILE A 83 -0.59 -6.42 9.62
CA ILE A 83 -1.51 -6.47 8.47
C ILE A 83 -2.73 -7.34 8.81
N THR A 84 -2.51 -8.53 9.36
CA THR A 84 -3.60 -9.45 9.75
C THR A 84 -4.52 -8.83 10.78
N ILE A 85 -3.95 -8.19 11.82
CA ILE A 85 -4.73 -7.51 12.86
C ILE A 85 -5.54 -6.36 12.25
N CYS A 86 -4.94 -5.52 11.41
CA CYS A 86 -5.65 -4.41 10.76
C CYS A 86 -6.79 -4.90 9.86
N LEU A 87 -6.59 -6.02 9.16
CA LEU A 87 -7.63 -6.62 8.32
C LEU A 87 -8.79 -7.16 9.16
N ILE A 88 -8.51 -7.82 10.29
CA ILE A 88 -9.55 -8.27 11.22
C ILE A 88 -10.31 -7.06 11.78
N LEU A 89 -9.60 -6.02 12.22
CA LEU A 89 -10.23 -4.80 12.74
C LEU A 89 -11.08 -4.09 11.68
N TYR A 90 -10.61 -4.05 10.43
CA TYR A 90 -11.38 -3.53 9.31
C TYR A 90 -12.70 -4.29 9.14
N LEU A 91 -12.65 -5.62 9.03
CA LEU A 91 -13.86 -6.43 8.87
C LEU A 91 -14.80 -6.28 10.07
N SER A 92 -14.27 -6.37 11.29
CA SER A 92 -15.05 -6.16 12.52
C SER A 92 -15.72 -4.80 12.55
N SER A 93 -15.02 -3.73 12.14
CA SER A 93 -15.59 -2.38 12.12
C SER A 93 -16.76 -2.21 11.15
N LEU A 94 -16.77 -2.96 10.02
CA LEU A 94 -17.93 -3.00 9.12
C LEU A 94 -19.16 -3.59 9.82
N PHE A 95 -18.99 -4.75 10.47
CA PHE A 95 -20.08 -5.41 11.19
C PHE A 95 -20.54 -4.62 12.41
N THR A 96 -19.60 -4.06 13.17
CA THR A 96 -19.91 -3.21 14.33
C THR A 96 -20.66 -1.96 13.90
N GLY A 97 -20.31 -1.33 12.78
CA GLY A 97 -21.05 -0.19 12.25
C GLY A 97 -22.51 -0.53 11.95
N VAL A 98 -22.76 -1.66 11.29
CA VAL A 98 -24.11 -2.17 11.04
C VAL A 98 -24.83 -2.45 12.37
N ALA A 99 -24.21 -3.17 13.30
CA ALA A 99 -24.81 -3.51 14.59
C ALA A 99 -25.17 -2.27 15.42
N LEU A 100 -24.27 -1.28 15.50
CA LEU A 100 -24.53 -0.05 16.26
C LEU A 100 -25.66 0.78 15.66
N HIS A 101 -25.81 0.75 14.34
CA HIS A 101 -26.97 1.36 13.69
C HIS A 101 -28.27 0.64 14.04
N TYR A 102 -28.27 -0.69 14.08
CA TYR A 102 -29.45 -1.44 14.52
C TYR A 102 -29.91 -1.06 15.93
N TYR A 103 -28.99 -0.73 16.83
CA TYR A 103 -29.28 -0.28 18.20
C TYR A 103 -29.44 1.24 18.36
N ASP A 104 -29.46 2.01 17.27
CA ASP A 104 -29.58 3.48 17.29
C ASP A 104 -28.47 4.20 18.09
N VAL A 105 -27.27 3.61 18.15
CA VAL A 105 -26.06 4.19 18.77
C VAL A 105 -25.06 4.67 17.70
N HIS A 106 -25.44 4.61 16.43
CA HIS A 106 -24.57 4.96 15.32
C HIS A 106 -24.28 6.46 15.25
N ASN A 107 -23.04 6.80 14.90
CA ASN A 107 -22.59 8.17 14.74
C ASN A 107 -21.55 8.26 13.61
N ARG A 108 -21.26 9.49 13.18
CA ARG A 108 -20.35 9.76 12.07
C ARG A 108 -18.92 9.26 12.29
N VAL A 109 -18.46 9.19 13.53
CA VAL A 109 -17.11 8.73 13.85
C VAL A 109 -16.99 7.23 13.61
N ILE A 110 -18.07 6.47 13.83
CA ILE A 110 -18.09 5.03 13.58
C ILE A 110 -17.84 4.71 12.10
N GLU A 111 -18.32 5.55 11.18
CA GLU A 111 -18.07 5.40 9.74
C GLU A 111 -16.59 5.60 9.34
N LEU A 112 -15.79 6.26 10.18
CA LEU A 112 -14.36 6.49 9.94
C LEU A 112 -13.49 5.30 10.36
N PHE A 113 -13.96 4.40 11.22
CA PHE A 113 -13.15 3.27 11.69
C PHE A 113 -12.73 2.30 10.57
N PRO A 114 -13.63 1.84 9.68
CA PRO A 114 -13.22 0.99 8.57
C PRO A 114 -12.17 1.67 7.69
N VAL A 115 -12.32 2.97 7.45
CA VAL A 115 -11.36 3.77 6.69
C VAL A 115 -9.99 3.80 7.39
N ALA A 116 -9.96 4.06 8.69
CA ALA A 116 -8.72 4.08 9.47
C ALA A 116 -8.01 2.72 9.43
N PHE A 117 -8.74 1.62 9.63
CA PHE A 117 -8.14 0.28 9.63
C PHE A 117 -7.69 -0.17 8.24
N ILE A 118 -8.42 0.15 7.18
CA ILE A 118 -7.98 -0.16 5.81
C ILE A 118 -6.76 0.67 5.40
N THR A 119 -6.67 1.93 5.88
CA THR A 119 -5.48 2.78 5.73
C THR A 119 -4.26 2.15 6.38
N LEU A 120 -4.38 1.72 7.64
CA LEU A 120 -3.29 1.08 8.38
C LEU A 120 -2.88 -0.24 7.72
N CYS A 121 -3.85 -1.02 7.25
CA CYS A 121 -3.59 -2.25 6.50
C CYS A 121 -2.79 -1.98 5.22
N ALA A 122 -3.19 -0.97 4.45
CA ALA A 122 -2.52 -0.58 3.20
C ALA A 122 -1.09 -0.06 3.44
N LEU A 123 -0.90 0.84 4.42
CA LEU A 123 0.41 1.35 4.80
C LEU A 123 1.34 0.21 5.21
N SER A 124 0.85 -0.70 6.04
CA SER A 124 1.64 -1.82 6.56
C SER A 124 2.01 -2.81 5.47
N SER A 125 1.09 -3.07 4.53
CA SER A 125 1.37 -3.87 3.33
C SER A 125 2.42 -3.21 2.44
N ALA A 126 2.33 -1.89 2.26
CA ALA A 126 3.26 -1.12 1.45
C ALA A 126 4.67 -1.00 2.09
N LEU A 127 4.81 -1.17 3.42
CA LEU A 127 6.14 -1.25 4.05
C LEU A 127 6.99 -2.38 3.47
N LEU A 128 6.39 -3.47 3.01
CA LEU A 128 7.09 -4.57 2.32
C LEU A 128 7.69 -4.15 0.97
N LEU A 129 7.27 -3.00 0.44
CA LEU A 129 7.79 -2.40 -0.80
C LEU A 129 8.79 -1.26 -0.53
N THR A 130 8.99 -0.89 0.73
CA THR A 130 9.93 0.18 1.12
C THR A 130 11.26 -0.42 1.58
N ARG A 131 12.36 0.07 1.02
CA ARG A 131 13.73 -0.28 1.45
C ARG A 131 14.40 0.89 2.17
N LYS A 132 14.12 2.10 1.73
CA LYS A 132 14.77 3.33 2.20
C LYS A 132 13.85 4.13 3.11
N ASN A 133 14.44 4.89 4.03
CA ASN A 133 13.68 5.82 4.88
C ASN A 133 12.90 6.85 4.04
N ILE A 134 13.46 7.32 2.92
CA ILE A 134 12.77 8.25 2.01
C ILE A 134 11.46 7.64 1.46
N ASP A 135 11.46 6.35 1.15
CA ASP A 135 10.28 5.64 0.65
C ASP A 135 9.19 5.58 1.73
N ARG A 136 9.59 5.38 2.99
CA ARG A 136 8.68 5.32 4.15
C ARG A 136 8.03 6.68 4.41
N TRP A 137 8.79 7.77 4.35
CA TRP A 137 8.25 9.13 4.47
C TRP A 137 7.31 9.47 3.32
N CYS A 138 7.68 9.09 2.09
CA CYS A 138 6.82 9.23 0.92
C CYS A 138 5.51 8.47 1.12
N LEU A 139 5.58 7.22 1.58
CA LEU A 139 4.42 6.39 1.86
C LEU A 139 3.50 7.00 2.93
N LEU A 140 4.07 7.50 4.04
CA LEU A 140 3.32 8.17 5.11
C LEU A 140 2.60 9.45 4.64
N SER A 141 3.10 10.10 3.58
CA SER A 141 2.45 11.29 3.02
C SER A 141 1.20 10.96 2.18
N VAL A 142 1.07 9.73 1.68
CA VAL A 142 -0.03 9.33 0.78
C VAL A 142 -1.41 9.54 1.42
N PRO A 143 -1.68 9.05 2.65
CA PRO A 143 -3.00 9.19 3.28
C PRO A 143 -3.38 10.64 3.61
N ILE A 144 -2.44 11.58 3.66
CA ILE A 144 -2.72 12.97 4.10
C ILE A 144 -3.78 13.62 3.19
N LEU A 145 -3.62 13.48 1.88
CA LEU A 145 -4.54 14.04 0.89
C LEU A 145 -5.96 13.50 1.08
N PHE A 146 -6.07 12.19 1.33
CA PHE A 146 -7.33 11.51 1.60
C PHE A 146 -7.93 11.94 2.95
N GLY A 147 -7.10 12.06 3.98
CA GLY A 147 -7.49 12.56 5.30
C GLY A 147 -8.08 13.97 5.23
N LEU A 148 -7.51 14.86 4.43
CA LEU A 148 -8.08 16.19 4.17
C LEU A 148 -9.46 16.10 3.50
N GLY A 149 -9.65 15.15 2.58
CA GLY A 149 -10.96 14.87 2.00
C GLY A 149 -11.98 14.43 3.05
N TYR A 150 -11.63 13.47 3.92
CA TYR A 150 -12.53 13.03 5.01
C TYR A 150 -12.83 14.16 6.00
N LEU A 151 -11.83 14.96 6.36
CA LEU A 151 -12.00 16.13 7.22
C LEU A 151 -12.97 17.15 6.61
N GLN A 152 -12.88 17.39 5.29
CA GLN A 152 -13.84 18.24 4.58
C GLN A 152 -15.26 17.64 4.63
N ALA A 153 -15.42 16.36 4.30
CA ALA A 153 -16.73 15.71 4.20
C ALA A 153 -17.43 15.53 5.55
N TYR A 154 -16.70 15.11 6.59
CA TYR A 154 -17.29 14.73 7.88
C TYR A 154 -17.33 15.86 8.89
N LEU A 155 -16.32 16.75 8.88
CA LEU A 155 -16.21 17.86 9.84
C LEU A 155 -16.57 19.22 9.22
N GLY A 156 -16.86 19.27 7.92
CA GLY A 156 -17.16 20.53 7.23
C GLY A 156 -15.97 21.49 7.19
N LEU A 157 -14.76 21.00 7.46
CA LEU A 157 -13.54 21.80 7.34
C LEU A 157 -13.41 22.27 5.88
N PHE A 158 -12.90 23.49 5.68
CA PHE A 158 -12.77 24.13 4.36
C PHE A 158 -14.06 24.61 3.67
N LYS A 159 -15.26 24.32 4.21
CA LYS A 159 -16.54 24.75 3.60
C LYS A 159 -16.63 26.27 3.36
N ASN A 160 -16.00 27.07 4.23
CA ASN A 160 -16.02 28.54 4.14
C ASN A 160 -14.70 29.14 3.62
N MET A 161 -13.67 28.32 3.41
CA MET A 161 -12.31 28.80 3.15
C MET A 161 -12.07 29.16 1.68
N PHE A 162 -12.88 28.58 0.76
CA PHE A 162 -12.77 28.79 -0.68
C PHE A 162 -13.84 29.71 -1.28
N GLY A 163 -14.65 30.38 -0.43
CA GLY A 163 -15.37 31.64 -0.67
C GLY A 163 -16.08 31.87 -2.02
N GLY A 164 -16.44 30.84 -2.78
CA GLY A 164 -16.96 30.96 -4.15
C GLY A 164 -16.82 29.69 -5.01
N LEU A 165 -15.98 28.73 -4.61
CA LEU A 165 -15.98 27.36 -5.15
C LEU A 165 -16.91 26.45 -4.34
N ASP A 166 -18.17 26.83 -4.16
CA ASP A 166 -19.16 26.10 -3.34
C ASP A 166 -19.39 24.65 -3.83
N SER A 167 -18.87 24.28 -5.00
CA SER A 167 -18.92 22.94 -5.58
C SER A 167 -17.62 22.13 -5.49
N PHE A 168 -16.52 22.66 -4.94
CA PHE A 168 -15.26 21.90 -4.87
C PHE A 168 -15.19 21.03 -3.61
N THR A 169 -15.54 19.77 -3.80
CA THR A 169 -15.48 18.70 -2.81
C THR A 169 -14.23 17.86 -3.08
N LEU A 170 -13.14 18.10 -2.34
CA LEU A 170 -11.89 17.32 -2.46
C LEU A 170 -12.19 15.84 -2.24
N PHE A 171 -13.05 15.54 -1.28
CA PHE A 171 -13.56 14.20 -1.04
C PHE A 171 -14.17 13.57 -2.30
N GLU A 172 -15.13 14.23 -2.95
CA GLU A 172 -15.77 13.63 -4.12
C GLU A 172 -14.78 13.48 -5.28
N ASN A 173 -13.91 14.46 -5.49
CA ASN A 173 -12.89 14.34 -6.55
C ASN A 173 -11.89 13.20 -6.29
N LEU A 174 -11.51 12.93 -5.03
CA LEU A 174 -10.56 11.85 -4.71
C LEU A 174 -11.20 10.47 -4.65
N PHE A 175 -12.47 10.37 -4.23
CA PHE A 175 -13.12 9.10 -3.88
C PHE A 175 -14.41 8.80 -4.68
N PHE A 176 -15.16 9.83 -5.12
CA PHE A 176 -16.57 9.74 -5.57
C PHE A 176 -16.95 10.67 -6.73
N SER A 177 -16.14 10.76 -7.77
CA SER A 177 -16.41 11.64 -8.92
C SER A 177 -17.74 11.36 -9.64
N GLY A 178 -18.38 10.20 -9.37
CA GLY A 178 -19.63 9.77 -10.01
C GLY A 178 -20.89 9.71 -9.12
N ALA A 179 -20.84 10.13 -7.85
CA ALA A 179 -21.99 9.98 -6.93
C ALA A 179 -23.07 11.08 -7.08
N TYR A 180 -22.73 12.24 -7.64
CA TYR A 180 -23.65 13.35 -7.87
C TYR A 180 -23.54 13.87 -9.30
N ASP A 181 -24.05 13.10 -10.26
CA ASP A 181 -24.82 13.62 -11.40
C ASP A 181 -24.94 12.56 -12.50
N PHE A 182 -26.17 12.11 -12.76
CA PHE A 182 -26.52 11.43 -14.03
C PHE A 182 -26.47 12.39 -15.24
N SER A 183 -25.99 13.64 -15.07
CA SER A 183 -26.04 14.72 -16.07
C SER A 183 -24.75 14.89 -16.90
N GLY A 184 -23.87 13.88 -17.00
CA GLY A 184 -22.80 13.87 -18.00
C GLY A 184 -21.49 14.58 -17.61
N ARG A 185 -21.19 14.66 -16.32
CA ARG A 185 -20.01 15.37 -15.76
C ARG A 185 -18.71 14.53 -15.73
N SER A 186 -18.27 14.01 -16.87
CA SER A 186 -16.99 13.28 -17.01
C SER A 186 -15.76 14.10 -16.60
N SER A 187 -15.88 15.43 -16.59
CA SER A 187 -14.81 16.37 -16.22
C SER A 187 -14.32 16.19 -14.77
N PHE A 188 -15.19 15.77 -13.83
CA PHE A 188 -14.80 15.65 -12.41
C PHE A 188 -13.95 14.40 -12.13
N MET A 189 -14.18 13.30 -12.86
CA MET A 189 -13.34 12.09 -12.79
C MET A 189 -11.87 12.40 -13.10
N LEU A 190 -11.64 13.28 -14.08
CA LEU A 190 -10.31 13.65 -14.52
C LEU A 190 -9.57 14.56 -13.52
N ILE A 191 -10.29 15.42 -12.80
CA ILE A 191 -9.68 16.31 -11.79
C ILE A 191 -9.04 15.48 -10.67
N GLY A 192 -9.80 14.51 -10.13
CA GLY A 192 -9.29 13.57 -9.12
C GLY A 192 -8.05 12.81 -9.60
N GLY A 193 -8.15 12.21 -10.78
CA GLY A 193 -7.04 11.50 -11.40
C GLY A 193 -5.81 12.38 -11.62
N LEU A 194 -6.00 13.65 -11.98
CA LEU A 194 -4.91 14.62 -12.17
C LEU A 194 -4.23 14.98 -10.85
N ILE A 195 -4.97 15.17 -9.77
CA ILE A 195 -4.39 15.40 -8.43
C ILE A 195 -3.53 14.19 -8.02
N LEU A 196 -4.05 12.97 -8.20
CA LEU A 196 -3.31 11.73 -7.89
C LEU A 196 -2.07 11.58 -8.79
N ALA A 197 -2.17 11.96 -10.07
CA ALA A 197 -1.03 11.95 -10.99
C ALA A 197 0.05 12.95 -10.57
N VAL A 198 -0.32 14.17 -10.16
CA VAL A 198 0.62 15.16 -9.64
C VAL A 198 1.31 14.66 -8.37
N GLN A 199 0.55 14.11 -7.41
CA GLN A 199 1.13 13.51 -6.19
C GLN A 199 2.08 12.36 -6.56
N THR A 200 1.70 11.50 -7.50
CA THR A 200 2.53 10.40 -8.02
C THR A 200 3.86 10.93 -8.58
N LEU A 201 3.82 11.98 -9.40
CA LEU A 201 5.02 12.59 -9.97
C LEU A 201 5.94 13.17 -8.88
N ILE A 202 5.39 13.88 -7.90
CA ILE A 202 6.14 14.42 -6.75
C ILE A 202 6.82 13.27 -5.98
N LEU A 203 6.07 12.23 -5.64
CA LEU A 203 6.60 11.07 -4.92
C LEU A 203 7.67 10.34 -5.74
N PHE A 204 7.50 10.23 -7.05
CA PHE A 204 8.51 9.62 -7.93
C PHE A 204 9.79 10.46 -7.96
N VAL A 205 9.68 11.79 -8.05
CA VAL A 205 10.85 12.68 -8.04
C VAL A 205 11.66 12.52 -6.76
N ILE A 206 11.00 12.41 -5.61
CA ILE A 206 11.63 12.29 -4.29
C ILE A 206 12.17 10.87 -4.04
N SER A 207 11.33 9.84 -4.16
CA SER A 207 11.68 8.46 -3.78
C SER A 207 12.50 7.73 -4.84
N LYS A 208 12.33 8.07 -6.13
CA LYS A 208 12.77 7.27 -7.29
C LYS A 208 12.25 5.82 -7.28
N ASN A 209 11.22 5.54 -6.47
CA ASN A 209 10.59 4.24 -6.32
C ASN A 209 9.21 4.26 -7.01
N ILE A 210 9.09 3.58 -8.15
CA ILE A 210 7.87 3.57 -8.97
C ILE A 210 6.69 3.01 -8.16
N TYR A 211 6.90 1.95 -7.39
CA TYR A 211 5.82 1.30 -6.63
C TYR A 211 5.24 2.22 -5.57
N ILE A 212 6.10 2.92 -4.82
CA ILE A 212 5.66 3.89 -3.80
C ILE A 212 5.01 5.10 -4.44
N SER A 213 5.54 5.58 -5.58
CA SER A 213 4.95 6.71 -6.28
C SER A 213 3.52 6.45 -6.76
N LEU A 214 3.16 5.19 -7.07
CA LEU A 214 1.82 4.82 -7.54
C LEU A 214 0.83 4.53 -6.40
N MET A 215 1.26 4.56 -5.14
CA MET A 215 0.39 4.33 -3.98
C MET A 215 -0.82 5.27 -3.89
N PRO A 216 -0.78 6.56 -4.30
CA PRO A 216 -1.98 7.39 -4.35
C PRO A 216 -3.14 6.74 -5.12
N PHE A 217 -2.88 6.12 -6.27
CA PHE A 217 -3.91 5.41 -7.04
C PHE A 217 -4.42 4.16 -6.31
N ALA A 218 -3.51 3.37 -5.73
CA ALA A 218 -3.87 2.18 -4.97
C ALA A 218 -4.77 2.52 -3.76
N PHE A 219 -4.41 3.57 -3.02
CA PHE A 219 -5.19 4.08 -1.88
C PHE A 219 -6.56 4.59 -2.33
N SER A 220 -6.62 5.37 -3.42
CA SER A 220 -7.89 5.87 -3.96
C SER A 220 -8.84 4.71 -4.31
N ILE A 221 -8.36 3.70 -5.04
CA ILE A 221 -9.15 2.51 -5.40
C ILE A 221 -9.60 1.76 -4.14
N LEU A 222 -8.68 1.53 -3.21
CA LEU A 222 -8.96 0.82 -1.96
C LEU A 222 -10.04 1.52 -1.13
N TYR A 223 -9.98 2.84 -1.02
CA TYR A 223 -10.98 3.62 -0.31
C TYR A 223 -12.33 3.65 -1.05
N THR A 224 -12.34 3.75 -2.37
CA THR A 224 -13.58 3.65 -3.15
C THR A 224 -14.25 2.29 -2.94
N VAL A 225 -13.48 1.18 -3.00
CA VAL A 225 -13.99 -0.17 -2.71
C VAL A 225 -14.47 -0.29 -1.27
N SER A 226 -13.69 0.21 -0.30
CA SER A 226 -14.07 0.17 1.11
C SER A 226 -15.39 0.90 1.36
N HIS A 227 -15.56 2.08 0.79
CA HIS A 227 -16.82 2.81 0.86
C HIS A 227 -17.97 2.08 0.19
N MET A 228 -17.77 1.49 -0.99
CA MET A 228 -18.81 0.67 -1.62
C MET A 228 -19.25 -0.48 -0.70
N LEU A 229 -18.34 -1.09 0.04
CA LEU A 229 -18.66 -2.13 1.02
C LEU A 229 -19.39 -1.59 2.24
N ILE A 230 -18.91 -0.49 2.83
CA ILE A 230 -19.56 0.17 3.97
C ILE A 230 -21.01 0.51 3.59
N PHE A 231 -21.20 1.33 2.56
CA PHE A 231 -22.52 1.81 2.17
C PHE A 231 -23.41 0.70 1.60
N GLY A 232 -22.83 -0.24 0.85
CA GLY A 232 -23.54 -1.43 0.37
C GLY A 232 -24.07 -2.26 1.54
N SER A 233 -23.29 -2.44 2.60
CA SER A 233 -23.76 -3.16 3.79
C SER A 233 -24.90 -2.43 4.49
N TYR A 234 -24.79 -1.11 4.72
CA TYR A 234 -25.88 -0.33 5.33
C TYR A 234 -27.15 -0.37 4.50
N TYR A 235 -27.05 -0.24 3.17
CA TYR A 235 -28.20 -0.32 2.27
C TYR A 235 -28.88 -1.69 2.35
N LEU A 236 -28.11 -2.79 2.34
CA LEU A 236 -28.65 -4.15 2.42
C LEU A 236 -29.40 -4.43 3.74
N PHE A 237 -28.94 -3.86 4.86
CA PHE A 237 -29.53 -4.13 6.18
C PHE A 237 -30.59 -3.12 6.61
N PHE A 238 -30.52 -1.86 6.16
CA PHE A 238 -31.34 -0.77 6.68
C PHE A 238 -32.14 0.00 5.63
N GLY A 239 -31.88 -0.22 4.33
CA GLY A 239 -32.66 0.36 3.21
C GLY A 239 -33.01 1.84 3.41
N ASP A 240 -34.27 2.09 3.76
CA ASP A 240 -34.88 3.43 3.86
C ASP A 240 -34.67 4.14 5.22
N HIS A 241 -34.13 3.46 6.22
CA HIS A 241 -34.06 3.97 7.61
C HIS A 241 -32.72 4.58 8.01
N PHE A 242 -31.73 4.60 7.11
CA PHE A 242 -30.42 5.20 7.41
C PHE A 242 -30.28 6.60 6.82
N SER A 243 -29.96 7.59 7.66
CA SER A 243 -29.56 8.93 7.21
C SER A 243 -28.09 9.20 7.54
N SER A 244 -27.20 9.24 6.53
CA SER A 244 -25.83 9.74 6.70
C SER A 244 -25.69 11.13 6.08
N SER A 245 -24.89 11.99 6.72
CA SER A 245 -24.59 13.33 6.23
C SER A 245 -23.75 13.35 4.96
N VAL A 246 -23.06 12.25 4.63
CA VAL A 246 -22.28 12.12 3.40
C VAL A 246 -23.16 11.71 2.22
N THR A 247 -24.36 11.17 2.48
CA THR A 247 -25.19 10.50 1.48
C THR A 247 -26.68 10.64 1.77
N ASN A 248 -27.19 11.88 1.84
CA ASN A 248 -28.63 12.10 1.75
C ASN A 248 -29.12 11.58 0.38
N GLY A 249 -29.68 10.36 0.35
CA GLY A 249 -30.20 9.69 -0.85
C GLY A 249 -29.46 8.40 -1.22
N TYR A 250 -29.65 7.31 -0.47
CA TYR A 250 -28.99 6.02 -0.74
C TYR A 250 -29.42 5.32 -2.04
N ASN A 251 -30.63 5.60 -2.53
CA ASN A 251 -31.06 5.14 -3.86
C ASN A 251 -30.14 5.67 -4.98
N VAL A 252 -29.57 6.87 -4.80
CA VAL A 252 -28.55 7.44 -5.70
C VAL A 252 -27.21 6.72 -5.53
N PHE A 253 -26.91 6.25 -4.32
CA PHE A 253 -25.63 5.64 -3.99
C PHE A 253 -25.49 4.21 -4.53
N ALA A 254 -26.51 3.37 -4.41
CA ALA A 254 -26.53 2.03 -5.03
C ALA A 254 -26.50 2.15 -6.56
N ALA A 255 -27.27 3.10 -7.12
CA ALA A 255 -27.26 3.40 -8.55
C ALA A 255 -25.89 3.94 -9.03
N GLY A 256 -25.13 4.59 -8.15
CA GLY A 256 -23.78 5.11 -8.39
C GLY A 256 -22.64 4.09 -8.38
N ASN A 257 -22.89 2.82 -8.04
CA ASN A 257 -21.84 1.79 -7.98
C ASN A 257 -21.20 1.52 -9.35
N ILE A 258 -21.98 1.59 -10.43
CA ILE A 258 -21.46 1.41 -11.80
C ILE A 258 -20.46 2.52 -12.12
N GLN A 259 -20.78 3.77 -11.75
CA GLN A 259 -19.92 4.93 -11.95
C GLN A 259 -18.64 4.82 -11.10
N ARG A 260 -18.72 4.31 -9.88
CA ARG A 260 -17.52 4.04 -9.05
C ARG A 260 -16.62 2.96 -9.65
N LEU A 261 -17.20 1.90 -10.20
CA LEU A 261 -16.44 0.89 -10.93
C LEU A 261 -15.78 1.48 -12.18
N SER A 262 -16.47 2.37 -12.89
CA SER A 262 -15.90 3.12 -14.01
C SER A 262 -14.74 4.01 -13.56
N ASP A 263 -14.90 4.74 -12.45
CA ASP A 263 -13.85 5.59 -11.86
C ASP A 263 -12.62 4.77 -11.43
N ILE A 264 -12.82 3.59 -10.82
CA ILE A 264 -11.75 2.63 -10.55
C ILE A 264 -11.05 2.22 -11.85
N GLY A 265 -11.81 1.91 -12.91
CA GLY A 265 -11.28 1.56 -14.22
C GLY A 265 -10.41 2.68 -14.83
N VAL A 266 -10.89 3.92 -14.78
CA VAL A 266 -10.15 5.11 -15.24
C VAL A 266 -8.86 5.28 -14.42
N LYS A 267 -8.95 5.20 -13.09
CA LYS A 267 -7.78 5.31 -12.18
C LYS A 267 -6.75 4.22 -12.43
N LEU A 268 -7.18 2.98 -12.67
CA LEU A 268 -6.29 1.88 -13.06
C LEU A 268 -5.61 2.17 -14.40
N GLY A 269 -6.37 2.64 -15.40
CA GLY A 269 -5.82 3.04 -16.70
C GLY A 269 -4.76 4.13 -16.57
N MET A 270 -5.04 5.19 -15.80
CA MET A 270 -4.09 6.27 -15.53
C MET A 270 -2.86 5.77 -14.78
N CYS A 271 -3.04 4.91 -13.77
CA CYS A 271 -1.95 4.29 -13.01
C CYS A 271 -1.03 3.48 -13.92
N LEU A 272 -1.59 2.69 -14.85
CA LEU A 272 -0.80 1.92 -15.83
C LEU A 272 -0.02 2.82 -16.78
N VAL A 273 -0.65 3.87 -17.32
CA VAL A 273 0.03 4.84 -18.20
C VAL A 273 1.20 5.50 -17.47
N LEU A 274 1.00 5.93 -16.23
CA LEU A 274 2.06 6.49 -15.39
C LEU A 274 3.15 5.46 -15.09
N PHE A 275 2.79 4.22 -14.77
CA PHE A 275 3.78 3.15 -14.54
C PHE A 275 4.71 2.96 -15.74
N PHE A 276 4.17 2.85 -16.96
CA PHE A 276 4.98 2.68 -18.17
C PHE A 276 5.82 3.93 -18.48
N THR A 277 5.24 5.12 -18.29
CA THR A 277 5.94 6.40 -18.51
C THR A 277 7.12 6.56 -17.55
N LEU A 278 6.89 6.36 -16.25
CA LEU A 278 7.92 6.46 -15.21
C LEU A 278 8.99 5.37 -15.34
N SER A 279 8.59 4.16 -15.75
CA SER A 279 9.53 3.07 -16.03
C SER A 279 10.45 3.40 -17.21
N SER A 280 9.89 3.98 -18.28
CA SER A 280 10.66 4.41 -19.45
C SER A 280 11.61 5.55 -19.10
N LEU A 281 11.12 6.55 -18.34
CA LEU A 281 11.94 7.65 -17.85
C LEU A 281 13.10 7.17 -16.96
N LYS A 282 12.84 6.23 -16.04
CA LYS A 282 13.87 5.64 -15.18
C LYS A 282 14.96 4.93 -16.00
N LYS A 283 14.59 4.19 -17.05
CA LYS A 283 15.55 3.55 -17.97
C LYS A 283 16.40 4.57 -18.71
N LEU A 284 15.80 5.66 -19.20
CA LEU A 284 16.53 6.73 -19.89
C LEU A 284 17.55 7.42 -18.98
N ILE A 285 17.16 7.76 -17.76
CA ILE A 285 18.05 8.38 -16.76
C ILE A 285 19.22 7.45 -16.40
N PHE A 286 18.99 6.14 -16.35
CA PHE A 286 20.05 5.18 -16.06
C PHE A 286 21.04 5.05 -17.23
N LYS A 287 20.52 5.01 -18.47
CA LYS A 287 21.34 4.94 -19.68
C LYS A 287 22.24 6.18 -19.82
N SER A 288 21.72 7.38 -19.55
CA SER A 288 22.51 8.61 -19.65
C SER A 288 23.66 8.68 -18.64
N LYS A 289 23.47 8.12 -17.44
CA LYS A 289 24.54 8.06 -16.41
C LYS A 289 25.68 7.14 -16.81
N LEU A 290 25.40 6.01 -17.47
CA LEU A 290 26.42 5.07 -17.94
C LEU A 290 27.25 5.61 -19.10
N GLN A 291 26.74 6.58 -19.85
CA GLN A 291 27.47 7.21 -20.96
C GLN A 291 28.30 8.41 -20.51
N ALA A 292 28.08 8.92 -19.30
CA ALA A 292 28.73 10.11 -18.76
C ALA A 292 29.83 9.82 -17.73
N GLY A 293 30.02 8.55 -17.35
CA GLY A 293 31.10 8.09 -16.47
C GLY A 293 31.98 7.08 -17.20
#